data_AF-A0A523NSR0-F1
#
_entry.id   AF-A0A523NSR0-F1
#
_cell.length_a   1.000
_cell.length_b   1.000
_cell.length_c   1.000
_cell.angle_alpha   90.00
_cell.angle_beta   90.00
_cell.angle_gamma   90.00
#
_symmetry.space_group_name_H-M   'P 1'
#
loop_
_entity.id
_entity.type
_entity.pdbx_description
1 polymer ?
#
loop_
_entity_poly.entity_id
_entity_poly.type
_entity_poly.pdbx_seq_one_letter_code
_entity_poly.pdbx_strand_id
1 'polypeptide(L)'
;MAANIHPVLQEYVIQIPDSIKTYQSIQQQKSYEEIAAQARNEMVIFKSLDDVLEDGRTVQDVLQQSGSLESIENPEPMEDDRLRVVGVLNMIAEFCEDMAED
;
A
#
# COMPACT_ATOMS: atom_id res chain seq x y z
N MET A 1 -22.52 -6.65 15.66
CA MET A 1 -21.27 -6.42 16.39
C MET A 1 -20.51 -5.37 15.60
N ALA A 2 -20.30 -4.18 16.16
CA ALA A 2 -19.41 -3.20 15.53
C ALA A 2 -18.00 -3.73 15.72
N ALA A 3 -17.52 -4.47 14.73
CA ALA A 3 -16.13 -4.84 14.71
C ALA A 3 -15.37 -3.51 14.49
N ASN A 4 -14.66 -3.10 15.53
CA ASN A 4 -13.97 -1.81 15.59
C ASN A 4 -12.57 -2.05 15.07
N ILE A 5 -12.19 -1.31 14.02
CA ILE A 5 -10.81 -1.23 13.56
C ILE A 5 -9.96 -0.79 14.75
N HIS A 6 -8.79 -1.41 14.91
CA HIS A 6 -7.88 -1.05 16.00
C HIS A 6 -7.50 0.45 15.90
N PRO A 7 -7.55 1.24 16.99
CA PRO A 7 -7.30 2.68 16.94
C PRO A 7 -5.98 3.06 16.26
N VAL A 8 -4.94 2.25 16.47
CA VAL A 8 -3.62 2.44 15.83
C VAL A 8 -3.69 2.23 14.31
N LEU A 9 -4.40 1.19 13.84
CA LEU A 9 -4.60 0.98 12.41
C LEU A 9 -5.44 2.09 11.78
N GLN A 10 -6.39 2.66 12.53
CA GLN A 10 -7.18 3.78 12.07
C GLN A 10 -6.34 5.05 11.84
N GLU A 11 -5.32 5.29 12.66
CA GLU A 11 -4.39 6.41 12.47
C GLU A 11 -3.45 6.21 11.26
N TYR A 12 -3.13 4.97 10.93
CA TYR A 12 -2.31 4.66 9.75
C TYR A 12 -3.13 4.65 8.46
N VAL A 13 -4.34 4.09 8.49
CA VAL A 13 -5.16 3.90 7.28
C VAL A 13 -5.58 5.23 6.65
N ILE A 14 -5.75 6.30 7.44
CA ILE A 14 -6.07 7.64 6.94
C ILE A 14 -4.90 8.31 6.19
N GLN A 15 -3.69 7.76 6.30
CA GLN A 15 -2.49 8.32 5.68
C GLN A 15 -2.15 7.65 4.34
N ILE A 16 -2.89 6.60 3.95
CA ILE A 16 -2.76 5.96 2.64
C ILE A 16 -3.99 6.27 1.77
N PRO A 17 -3.84 6.34 0.44
CA PRO A 17 -4.96 6.45 -0.48
C PRO A 17 -5.99 5.32 -0.30
N ASP A 18 -7.27 5.65 -0.41
CA ASP A 18 -8.40 4.71 -0.31
C ASP A 18 -8.51 3.75 -1.51
N SER A 19 -7.84 4.08 -2.62
CA SER A 19 -7.67 3.24 -3.80
C SER A 19 -6.79 2.01 -3.56
N ILE A 20 -5.98 1.99 -2.50
CA ILE A 20 -5.05 0.92 -2.16
C ILE A 20 -5.79 -0.25 -1.49
N LYS A 21 -5.42 -1.49 -1.80
CA LYS A 21 -6.11 -2.69 -1.29
C LYS A 21 -5.88 -2.89 0.20
N THR A 22 -4.76 -2.42 0.77
CA THR A 22 -4.55 -2.41 2.22
C THR A 22 -5.61 -1.57 2.94
N TYR A 23 -5.94 -0.38 2.41
CA TYR A 23 -7.03 0.45 2.94
C TYR A 23 -8.35 -0.34 2.94
N GLN A 24 -8.68 -0.95 1.82
CA GLN A 24 -9.91 -1.75 1.67
C GLN A 24 -9.93 -2.96 2.62
N SER A 25 -8.79 -3.62 2.82
CA SER A 25 -8.66 -4.79 3.70
C SER A 25 -8.87 -4.43 5.17
N ILE A 26 -8.38 -3.26 5.59
CA ILE A 26 -8.62 -2.72 6.95
C ILE A 26 -10.10 -2.36 7.11
N GLN A 27 -10.71 -1.68 6.13
CA GLN A 27 -12.13 -1.31 6.17
C GLN A 27 -13.07 -2.54 6.14
N GLN A 28 -12.68 -3.59 5.40
CA GLN A 28 -13.38 -4.87 5.36
C GLN A 28 -13.11 -5.73 6.60
N GLN A 29 -12.21 -5.30 7.49
CA GLN A 29 -11.88 -5.97 8.73
C GLN A 29 -11.40 -7.40 8.51
N LYS A 30 -10.52 -7.54 7.50
CA LYS A 30 -9.80 -8.80 7.27
C LYS A 30 -8.90 -9.14 8.46
N SER A 31 -8.43 -10.38 8.51
CA SER A 31 -7.48 -10.81 9.54
C SER A 31 -6.19 -9.99 9.47
N TYR A 32 -5.49 -9.86 10.61
CA TYR A 32 -4.22 -9.16 10.65
C TYR A 32 -3.18 -9.80 9.71
N GLU A 33 -3.16 -11.13 9.59
CA GLU A 33 -2.33 -11.84 8.61
C GLU A 33 -2.62 -11.41 7.16
N GLU A 34 -3.89 -11.31 6.78
CA GLU A 34 -4.28 -10.86 5.43
C GLU A 34 -3.91 -9.40 5.18
N ILE A 35 -4.08 -8.54 6.18
CA ILE A 35 -3.72 -7.11 6.07
C ILE A 35 -2.20 -6.96 5.94
N ALA A 36 -1.42 -7.66 6.76
CA ALA A 36 0.03 -7.65 6.69
C ALA A 36 0.53 -8.14 5.32
N ALA A 37 0.02 -9.29 4.83
CA ALA A 37 0.39 -9.82 3.53
C ALA A 37 0.04 -8.85 2.39
N GLN A 38 -1.12 -8.20 2.45
CA GLN A 38 -1.54 -7.21 1.47
C GLN A 38 -0.63 -5.97 1.48
N ALA A 39 -0.32 -5.45 2.67
CA ALA A 39 0.55 -4.30 2.85
C ALA A 39 1.98 -4.57 2.33
N ARG A 40 2.55 -5.74 2.67
CA ARG A 40 3.87 -6.18 2.18
C ARG A 40 3.91 -6.29 0.66
N ASN A 41 2.87 -6.86 0.05
CA ASN A 41 2.79 -7.00 -1.41
C ASN A 41 2.72 -5.63 -2.09
N GLU A 42 1.90 -4.72 -1.57
CA GLU A 42 1.79 -3.36 -2.12
C GLU A 42 3.08 -2.57 -1.93
N MET A 43 3.77 -2.72 -0.80
CA MET A 43 5.09 -2.12 -0.62
C MET A 43 6.09 -2.57 -1.68
N VAL A 44 6.11 -3.86 -2.04
CA VAL A 44 6.99 -4.36 -3.10
C VAL A 44 6.64 -3.67 -4.43
N ILE A 45 5.35 -3.57 -4.77
CA ILE A 45 4.91 -2.87 -5.97
C ILE A 45 5.37 -1.41 -5.95
N PHE A 46 5.11 -0.66 -4.88
CA PHE A 46 5.49 0.75 -4.76
C PHE A 46 7.01 0.97 -4.73
N LYS A 47 7.78 0.04 -4.17
CA LYS A 47 9.26 0.08 -4.21
C LYS A 47 9.80 -0.24 -5.60
N SER A 48 9.17 -1.17 -6.31
CA SER A 48 9.58 -1.59 -7.65
C SER A 48 9.09 -0.69 -8.78
N LEU A 49 8.17 0.25 -8.53
CA LEU A 49 7.90 1.35 -9.48
C LEU A 49 9.19 2.13 -9.82
N ASP A 50 10.05 2.24 -8.79
CA ASP A 50 11.50 2.46 -8.78
C ASP A 50 12.37 1.88 -9.89
N ASP A 51 12.09 0.60 -10.14
CA ASP A 51 13.09 -0.27 -10.73
C ASP A 51 13.21 0.06 -12.21
N VAL A 52 14.45 0.37 -12.59
CA VAL A 52 14.81 0.56 -13.99
C VAL A 52 14.91 -0.82 -14.61
N LEU A 53 14.00 -1.11 -15.53
CA LEU A 53 14.02 -2.32 -16.34
C LEU A 53 15.25 -2.33 -17.25
N GLU A 54 15.59 -3.51 -17.80
CA GLU A 54 16.77 -3.68 -18.67
C GLU A 54 16.77 -2.77 -19.91
N ASP A 55 15.60 -2.22 -20.27
CA ASP A 55 15.42 -1.29 -21.39
C ASP A 55 15.53 0.19 -21.00
N GLY A 56 15.86 0.49 -19.74
CA GLY A 56 16.04 1.85 -19.23
C GLY A 56 14.74 2.56 -18.83
N ARG A 57 13.58 1.92 -18.94
CA ARG A 57 12.29 2.47 -18.48
C ARG A 57 12.03 2.07 -17.03
N THR A 58 11.32 2.89 -16.28
CA THR A 58 10.82 2.49 -14.95
C THR A 58 9.64 1.53 -15.09
N VAL A 59 9.41 0.71 -14.08
CA VAL A 59 8.19 -0.12 -14.01
C VAL A 59 6.93 0.78 -14.06
N GLN A 60 7.00 1.99 -13.51
CA GLN A 60 5.92 2.99 -13.63
C GLN A 60 5.63 3.35 -15.09
N ASP A 61 6.65 3.63 -15.90
CA ASP A 61 6.48 3.95 -17.33
C ASP A 61 5.77 2.83 -18.09
N VAL A 62 6.16 1.58 -17.80
CA VAL A 62 5.56 0.40 -18.44
C VAL A 62 4.10 0.21 -18.01
N LEU A 63 3.80 0.42 -16.74
CA LEU A 63 2.44 0.33 -16.23
C LEU A 63 1.54 1.43 -16.81
N GLN A 64 2.08 2.65 -17.02
CA GLN A 64 1.35 3.77 -17.65
C GLN A 64 1.06 3.48 -19.11
N GLN A 65 2.06 2.97 -19.84
CA GLN A 65 1.92 2.61 -21.25
C GLN A 65 0.97 1.42 -21.48
N SER A 66 0.85 0.52 -20.50
CA SER A 66 -0.02 -0.66 -20.60
C SER A 66 -1.50 -0.40 -20.32
N GLY A 67 -1.88 0.81 -19.89
CA GLY A 67 -3.25 1.12 -19.47
C GLY A 67 -3.64 0.54 -18.10
N SER A 68 -2.77 -0.26 -17.48
CA SER A 68 -3.00 -0.81 -16.13
C SER A 68 -3.03 0.28 -15.04
N LEU A 69 -2.59 1.49 -15.36
CA LEU A 69 -2.54 2.66 -14.50
C LEU A 69 -3.69 3.66 -14.72
N GLU A 70 -4.74 3.32 -15.48
CA GLU A 70 -5.93 4.19 -15.65
C GLU A 70 -6.65 4.57 -14.33
N SER A 71 -6.27 3.96 -13.19
CA SER A 71 -6.82 4.31 -11.86
C SER A 71 -5.91 5.19 -11.00
N ILE A 72 -4.76 5.64 -11.50
CA ILE A 72 -3.97 6.70 -10.82
C ILE A 72 -4.28 8.02 -11.53
N GLU A 73 -5.45 8.60 -11.20
CA GLU A 73 -5.87 9.96 -11.58
C GLU A 73 -5.01 11.04 -10.87
N ASN A 74 -3.68 10.95 -10.97
CA ASN A 74 -2.75 12.08 -10.87
C ASN A 74 -1.32 11.54 -10.94
N PRO A 75 -0.62 11.62 -12.07
CA PRO A 75 0.79 11.28 -12.18
C PRO A 75 1.69 12.43 -11.74
N GLU A 76 1.35 13.16 -10.68
CA GLU A 76 2.33 13.94 -9.93
C GLU A 76 2.81 13.09 -8.73
N PRO A 77 3.79 12.18 -8.90
CA PRO A 77 4.45 11.62 -7.75
C PRO A 77 5.45 12.67 -7.27
N MET A 78 5.13 13.39 -6.20
CA MET A 78 6.22 13.77 -5.32
C MET A 78 6.79 12.43 -4.83
N GLU A 79 8.04 12.09 -5.14
CA GLU A 79 8.72 10.90 -4.59
C GLU A 79 8.48 10.77 -3.07
N ASP A 80 8.35 11.92 -2.38
CA ASP A 80 7.91 12.07 -1.00
C ASP A 80 6.59 11.35 -0.67
N ASP A 81 5.55 11.46 -1.51
CA ASP A 81 4.25 10.83 -1.26
C ASP A 81 4.32 9.30 -1.42
N ARG A 82 5.13 8.81 -2.37
CA ARG A 82 5.33 7.37 -2.54
C ARG A 82 6.14 6.78 -1.38
N LEU A 83 7.23 7.45 -0.99
CA LEU A 83 8.04 7.03 0.16
C LEU A 83 7.21 7.05 1.45
N ARG A 84 6.35 8.07 1.60
CA ARG A 84 5.39 8.17 2.70
C ARG A 84 4.41 7.01 2.70
N VAL A 85 3.79 6.69 1.56
CA VAL A 85 2.87 5.54 1.44
C VAL A 85 3.58 4.23 1.78
N VAL A 86 4.78 4.00 1.27
CA VAL A 86 5.58 2.81 1.60
C VAL A 86 5.90 2.75 3.10
N GLY A 87 6.24 3.89 3.71
CA GLY A 87 6.49 3.99 5.15
C GLY A 87 5.25 3.64 5.99
N VAL A 88 4.08 4.17 5.61
CA VAL A 88 2.82 3.86 6.28
C VAL A 88 2.42 2.39 6.10
N LEU A 89 2.57 1.84 4.89
CA LEU A 89 2.32 0.42 4.66
C LEU A 89 3.26 -0.48 5.49
N ASN A 90 4.51 -0.07 5.72
CA ASN A 90 5.41 -0.80 6.62
C ASN A 90 4.90 -0.79 8.06
N MET A 91 4.49 0.37 8.58
CA MET A 91 3.93 0.48 9.93
C MET A 91 2.66 -0.36 10.10
N ILE A 92 1.79 -0.39 9.08
CA ILE A 92 0.60 -1.25 9.07
C ILE A 92 1.00 -2.72 9.09
N ALA A 93 1.96 -3.12 8.25
CA ALA A 93 2.42 -4.51 8.19
C ALA A 93 3.03 -4.97 9.51
N GLU A 94 3.96 -4.19 10.09
CA GLU A 94 4.60 -4.49 11.37
C GLU A 94 3.56 -4.60 12.50
N PHE A 95 2.64 -3.63 12.59
CA PHE A 95 1.58 -3.68 13.59
C PHE A 95 0.67 -4.91 13.43
N CYS A 96 0.31 -5.27 12.20
CA CYS A 96 -0.53 -6.44 11.95
C CYS A 96 0.22 -7.76 12.18
N GLU A 97 1.52 -7.83 11.89
CA GLU A 97 2.36 -8.98 12.21
C GLU A 97 2.43 -9.18 13.72
N ASP A 98 2.73 -8.13 14.49
CA ASP A 98 2.76 -8.18 15.96
C ASP A 98 1.43 -8.65 16.55
N MET A 99 0.29 -8.17 16.01
CA MET A 99 -1.05 -8.54 16.47
C MET A 99 -1.51 -9.93 15.99
N ALA A 100 -0.82 -10.53 15.02
CA ALA A 100 -1.08 -11.89 14.57
C ALA A 100 -0.26 -12.92 15.35
N GLU A 101 0.89 -12.49 15.91
CA GLU A 101 1.74 -13.31 16.78
C GLU A 101 1.24 -13.41 18.24
N ASP A 102 0.37 -12.48 18.66
CA ASP A 102 -0.27 -12.40 19.99
C ASP A 102 -1.64 -13.13 20.06
#